data_AF-A0A3S3Q8J5-F1
#
_entry.id   AF-A0A3S3Q8J5-F1
#
_cell.length_a   1.000
_cell.length_b   1.000
_cell.length_c   1.000
_cell.angle_alpha   90.00
_cell.angle_beta   90.00
_cell.angle_gamma   90.00
#
_symmetry.space_group_name_H-M   'P 1'
#
loop_
_entity.id
_entity.type
_entity.pdbx_description
1 polymer ?
#
loop_
_entity_poly.entity_id
_entity_poly.type
_entity_poly.pdbx_seq_one_letter_code
_entity_poly.pdbx_strand_id
1 'polypeptide(L)'
;METETGKKTRGKLFKQTKQLVRMALNDGWTQSQIADKCRTKQSVVSAWNSGAKNGNEERLRPLLELYGHKIRRNSFKLYWSWSEEENKQFYRVEGKVVFSHAFCEARRYHHQLVKKIPVQKLVVHFQGNNAFRVVVQSRIKGTEQNGNRFEFENCDESASWYSVVHEQTDVAGLLEFIDEYRKTRLKDHVVDQFILPFLIRKELLNHGFDVDGIEEYPAAW
;
A
#
# COMPACT_ATOMS: atom_id res chain seq x y z
N MET A 1 0.91 24.04 -51.68
CA MET A 1 2.02 23.78 -50.74
C MET A 1 1.58 24.27 -49.38
N GLU A 2 0.98 23.41 -48.58
CA GLU A 2 0.61 23.73 -47.20
C GLU A 2 1.39 22.80 -46.29
N THR A 3 2.33 23.36 -45.53
CA THR A 3 3.13 22.63 -44.56
C THR A 3 2.31 22.48 -43.28
N GLU A 4 1.70 21.32 -43.09
CA GLU A 4 1.16 20.91 -41.79
C GLU A 4 2.31 20.74 -40.79
N THR A 5 2.35 21.62 -39.80
CA THR A 5 3.30 21.53 -38.68
C THR A 5 2.81 20.48 -37.70
N GLY A 6 3.40 19.28 -37.78
CA GLY A 6 3.13 18.18 -36.85
C GLY A 6 3.35 18.59 -35.39
N LYS A 7 2.28 18.53 -34.58
CA LYS A 7 2.33 18.71 -33.12
C LYS A 7 3.28 17.68 -32.51
N LYS A 8 4.47 18.12 -32.08
CA LYS A 8 5.40 17.32 -31.27
C LYS A 8 4.69 16.90 -29.97
N THR A 9 4.47 15.61 -29.80
CA THR A 9 4.02 14.97 -28.57
C THR A 9 4.92 15.44 -27.41
N ARG A 10 4.35 16.23 -26.49
CA ARG A 10 5.07 16.64 -25.27
C ARG A 10 5.37 15.35 -24.49
N GLY A 11 6.66 14.99 -24.40
CA GLY A 11 7.09 13.77 -23.73
C GLY A 11 6.52 13.64 -22.31
N LYS A 12 6.15 12.40 -21.96
CA LYS A 12 5.45 12.07 -20.71
C LYS A 12 6.31 12.48 -19.50
N LEU A 13 5.73 13.28 -18.62
CA LEU A 13 6.39 13.69 -17.38
C LEU A 13 6.33 12.56 -16.35
N PHE A 14 7.45 12.30 -15.68
CA PHE A 14 7.53 11.25 -14.66
C PHE A 14 7.17 11.80 -13.27
N LYS A 15 6.06 11.34 -12.69
CA LYS A 15 5.53 11.85 -11.41
C LYS A 15 6.49 11.66 -10.22
N GLN A 16 7.35 10.64 -10.25
CA GLN A 16 8.27 10.30 -9.16
C GLN A 16 9.70 10.86 -9.39
N THR A 17 9.84 11.92 -10.19
CA THR A 17 11.15 12.55 -10.48
C THR A 17 11.90 12.94 -9.21
N LYS A 18 11.22 13.56 -8.23
CA LYS A 18 11.81 13.97 -6.95
C LYS A 18 12.42 12.79 -6.19
N GLN A 19 11.72 11.66 -6.17
CA GLN A 19 12.17 10.46 -5.47
C GLN A 19 13.41 9.87 -6.17
N LEU A 20 13.40 9.82 -7.50
CA LEU A 20 14.52 9.37 -8.33
C LEU A 20 15.80 10.17 -8.06
N VAL A 21 15.69 11.51 -8.01
CA VAL A 21 16.82 12.39 -7.71
C VAL A 21 17.31 12.20 -6.26
N ARG A 22 16.41 12.07 -5.29
CA ARG A 22 16.77 11.79 -3.89
C ARG A 22 17.53 10.47 -3.73
N MET A 23 17.16 9.42 -4.46
CA MET A 23 17.91 8.16 -4.44
C MET A 23 19.33 8.33 -4.97
N ALA A 24 19.51 9.05 -6.07
CA ALA A 24 20.86 9.33 -6.58
C ALA A 24 21.70 10.16 -5.58
N LEU A 25 21.10 11.17 -4.94
CA LEU A 25 21.78 11.97 -3.90
C LEU A 25 22.17 11.12 -2.69
N ASN A 26 21.29 10.21 -2.25
CA ASN A 26 21.57 9.30 -1.13
C ASN A 26 22.69 8.30 -1.47
N ASP A 27 22.81 7.88 -2.74
CA ASP A 27 23.91 7.04 -3.24
C ASP A 27 25.19 7.89 -3.50
N GLY A 28 25.26 9.12 -2.99
CA GLY A 28 26.45 9.98 -2.99
C GLY A 28 26.64 10.84 -4.23
N TRP A 29 25.67 10.87 -5.15
CA TRP A 29 25.79 11.68 -6.37
C TRP A 29 25.57 13.16 -6.04
N THR A 30 26.26 14.03 -6.77
CA THR A 30 26.01 15.48 -6.74
C THR A 30 24.96 15.88 -7.77
N GLN A 31 24.30 17.03 -7.58
CA GLN A 31 23.34 17.55 -8.56
C GLN A 31 23.98 17.82 -9.93
N SER A 32 25.27 18.17 -9.97
CA SER A 32 26.03 18.35 -11.20
C SER A 32 26.23 17.03 -11.94
N GLN A 33 26.63 15.97 -11.24
CA GLN A 33 26.78 14.62 -11.83
C GLN A 33 25.44 14.08 -12.36
N ILE A 34 24.34 14.34 -11.65
CA ILE A 34 23.00 13.99 -12.11
C ILE A 34 22.61 14.79 -13.36
N ALA A 35 22.96 16.09 -13.40
CA ALA A 35 22.69 16.96 -14.53
C ALA A 35 23.43 16.49 -15.78
N ASP A 36 24.71 16.18 -15.65
CA ASP A 36 25.56 15.66 -16.72
C ASP A 36 25.03 14.32 -17.24
N LYS A 37 24.68 13.40 -16.33
CA LYS A 37 24.13 12.09 -16.70
C LYS A 37 22.79 12.20 -17.43
N CYS A 38 21.92 13.13 -17.02
CA CYS A 38 20.61 13.35 -17.64
C CYS A 38 20.66 14.33 -18.83
N ARG A 39 21.84 14.85 -19.20
CA ARG A 39 22.04 15.89 -20.23
C ARG A 39 21.15 17.13 -19.98
N THR A 40 21.19 17.63 -18.75
CA THR A 40 20.43 18.79 -18.29
C THR A 40 21.30 19.76 -17.51
N LYS A 41 20.73 20.89 -17.06
CA LYS A 41 21.43 21.87 -16.20
C LYS A 41 21.21 21.55 -14.73
N GLN A 42 22.20 21.83 -13.88
CA GLN A 42 22.09 21.62 -12.42
C GLN A 42 20.88 22.37 -11.81
N SER A 43 20.51 23.55 -12.32
CA SER A 43 19.30 24.27 -11.89
C SER A 43 18.00 23.50 -12.16
N VAL A 44 17.95 22.70 -13.23
CA VAL A 44 16.81 21.82 -13.53
C VAL A 44 16.75 20.65 -12.55
N VAL A 45 17.90 20.07 -12.19
CA VAL A 45 18.00 19.02 -11.17
C VAL A 45 17.62 19.54 -9.79
N SER A 46 17.98 20.78 -9.46
CA SER A 46 17.54 21.44 -8.23
C SER A 46 16.02 21.59 -8.19
N ALA A 47 15.39 22.02 -9.29
CA ALA A 47 13.93 22.08 -9.42
C ALA A 47 13.24 20.70 -9.31
N TRP A 48 13.92 19.64 -9.76
CA TRP A 48 13.45 18.25 -9.58
C TRP A 48 13.54 17.80 -8.11
N ASN A 49 14.62 18.13 -7.42
CA ASN A 49 14.84 17.77 -6.02
C ASN A 49 13.87 18.49 -5.07
N SER A 50 13.56 19.77 -5.34
CA SER A 50 12.54 20.50 -4.59
C SER A 50 11.13 19.97 -4.88
N GLY A 51 10.90 19.42 -6.08
CA GLY A 51 9.59 18.97 -6.56
C GLY A 51 8.81 20.06 -7.29
N ALA A 52 9.44 21.20 -7.60
CA ALA A 52 8.83 22.29 -8.35
C ALA A 52 8.54 21.91 -9.81
N LYS A 53 9.27 20.93 -10.37
CA LYS A 53 9.06 20.44 -11.74
C LYS A 53 9.29 18.94 -11.84
N ASN A 54 8.54 18.28 -12.70
CA ASN A 54 8.80 16.89 -13.08
C ASN A 54 9.68 16.82 -14.33
N GLY A 55 10.56 15.83 -14.39
CA GLY A 55 11.38 15.54 -15.56
C GLY A 55 10.58 14.77 -16.61
N ASN A 56 10.98 14.92 -17.88
CA ASN A 56 10.49 14.06 -18.96
C ASN A 56 11.11 12.67 -18.80
N GLU A 57 10.31 11.62 -18.95
CA GLU A 57 10.72 10.22 -18.82
C GLU A 57 11.93 9.88 -19.70
N GLU A 58 12.00 10.41 -20.91
CA GLU A 58 13.15 10.24 -21.83
C GLU A 58 14.47 10.78 -21.25
N ARG A 59 14.41 11.94 -20.58
CA ARG A 59 15.59 12.57 -19.97
C ARG A 59 16.01 11.88 -18.68
N LEU A 60 15.03 11.32 -17.97
CA LEU A 60 15.27 10.57 -16.73
C LEU A 60 15.66 9.12 -17.00
N ARG A 61 15.63 8.65 -18.25
CA ARG A 61 16.00 7.28 -18.63
C ARG A 61 17.31 6.79 -17.99
N PRO A 62 18.42 7.56 -17.96
CA PRO A 62 19.65 7.10 -17.32
C PRO A 62 19.51 6.84 -15.82
N LEU A 63 18.69 7.63 -15.13
CA LEU A 63 18.39 7.42 -13.72
C LEU A 63 17.33 6.32 -13.53
N LEU A 64 16.40 6.16 -14.46
CA LEU A 64 15.40 5.08 -14.42
C LEU A 64 16.02 3.70 -14.68
N GLU A 65 17.08 3.62 -15.48
CA GLU A 65 17.86 2.38 -15.63
C GLU A 65 18.55 2.00 -14.30
N LEU A 66 19.11 2.98 -13.58
CA LEU A 66 19.80 2.74 -12.31
C LEU A 66 18.86 2.55 -11.10
N TYR A 67 17.78 3.34 -11.03
CA TYR A 67 16.93 3.45 -9.84
C TYR A 67 15.45 3.19 -10.12
N GLY A 68 15.05 3.06 -11.38
CA GLY A 68 13.65 2.82 -11.75
C GLY A 68 13.13 1.48 -11.20
N HIS A 69 13.98 0.45 -11.11
CA HIS A 69 13.63 -0.80 -10.44
C HIS A 69 13.42 -0.60 -8.92
N LYS A 70 14.21 0.25 -8.26
CA LYS A 70 14.03 0.61 -6.84
C LYS A 70 12.74 1.41 -6.61
N ILE A 71 12.36 2.31 -7.52
CA ILE A 71 11.09 3.05 -7.46
C ILE A 71 9.90 2.12 -7.64
N ARG A 72 9.95 1.23 -8.64
CA ARG A 72 8.88 0.27 -8.91
C ARG A 72 8.74 -0.76 -7.79
N ARG A 73 9.84 -1.07 -7.08
CA ARG A 73 9.86 -1.91 -5.86
C ARG A 73 9.49 -1.16 -4.57
N ASN A 74 9.39 0.17 -4.58
CA ASN A 74 9.29 0.98 -3.37
C ASN A 74 7.88 1.09 -2.75
N SER A 75 6.90 0.28 -3.15
CA SER A 75 5.72 0.11 -2.30
C SER A 75 6.06 -0.92 -1.22
N PHE A 76 6.80 -0.50 -0.21
CA PHE A 76 6.90 -1.24 1.05
C PHE A 76 6.08 -0.53 2.12
N LYS A 77 5.55 -1.31 3.06
CA LYS A 77 4.95 -0.79 4.29
C LYS A 77 5.74 -1.28 5.49
N LEU A 78 5.92 -0.39 6.46
CA LEU A 78 6.50 -0.71 7.75
C LEU A 78 5.36 -1.11 8.69
N TYR A 79 5.49 -2.27 9.29
CA TYR A 79 4.61 -2.80 10.33
C TYR A 79 5.43 -3.01 11.60
N TRP A 80 4.76 -3.06 12.74
CA TRP A 80 5.42 -3.40 13.99
C TRP A 80 4.52 -4.32 14.82
N SER A 81 5.14 -5.18 15.62
CA SER A 81 4.48 -6.00 16.63
C SER A 81 5.10 -5.76 18.01
N TRP A 82 4.36 -6.12 19.04
CA TRP A 82 4.86 -6.16 20.40
C TRP A 82 4.76 -7.60 20.88
N SER A 83 5.88 -8.17 21.33
CA SER A 83 5.94 -9.46 22.01
C SER A 83 5.80 -9.26 23.52
N GLU A 84 5.35 -10.30 24.24
CA GLU A 84 5.31 -10.32 25.71
C GLU A 84 6.70 -10.08 26.34
N GLU A 85 7.78 -10.36 25.61
CA GLU A 85 9.18 -10.11 26.01
C GLU A 85 9.63 -8.63 25.89
N GLU A 86 8.70 -7.68 25.84
CA GLU A 86 8.95 -6.23 25.73
C GLU A 86 9.71 -5.73 24.49
N ASN A 87 10.13 -6.62 23.58
CA ASN A 87 10.80 -6.23 22.36
C ASN A 87 9.81 -5.86 21.25
N LYS A 88 9.89 -4.61 20.78
CA LYS A 88 9.21 -4.16 19.56
C LYS A 88 9.92 -4.74 18.34
N GLN A 89 9.20 -5.51 17.54
CA GLN A 89 9.70 -6.04 16.28
C GLN A 89 9.13 -5.22 15.12
N PHE A 90 9.96 -4.92 14.12
CA PHE A 90 9.59 -4.15 12.95
C PHE A 90 9.68 -5.00 11.69
N TYR A 91 8.62 -5.00 10.88
CA TYR A 91 8.54 -5.75 9.64
C TYR A 91 8.43 -4.80 8.46
N ARG A 92 9.39 -4.88 7.53
CA ARG A 92 9.28 -4.23 6.23
C ARG A 92 8.66 -5.22 5.25
N VAL A 93 7.42 -4.96 4.84
CA VAL A 93 6.72 -5.79 3.86
C VAL A 93 6.73 -5.08 2.51
N GLU A 94 7.50 -5.62 1.57
CA GLU A 94 7.52 -5.16 0.18
C GLU A 94 6.38 -5.80 -0.61
N GLY A 95 5.79 -5.05 -1.54
CA GLY A 95 4.73 -5.55 -2.41
C GLY A 95 3.54 -4.61 -2.44
N LYS A 96 2.81 -4.63 -3.56
CA LYS A 96 1.63 -3.78 -3.74
C LYS A 96 0.54 -4.25 -2.79
N VAL A 97 -0.08 -3.32 -2.06
CA VAL A 97 -1.30 -3.63 -1.32
C VAL A 97 -2.44 -3.83 -2.31
N VAL A 98 -2.95 -5.05 -2.40
CA VAL A 98 -4.06 -5.44 -3.27
C VAL A 98 -5.39 -5.44 -2.53
N PHE A 99 -5.34 -5.57 -1.20
CA PHE A 99 -6.53 -5.54 -0.37
C PHE A 99 -6.24 -4.85 0.97
N SER A 100 -7.17 -4.03 1.43
CA SER A 100 -7.10 -3.39 2.76
C SER A 100 -8.51 -3.16 3.27
N HIS A 101 -8.91 -3.89 4.31
CA HIS A 101 -10.24 -3.79 4.90
C HIS A 101 -10.15 -3.58 6.41
N ALA A 102 -10.88 -2.61 6.94
CA ALA A 102 -10.93 -2.32 8.38
C ALA A 102 -12.26 -2.78 8.96
N PHE A 103 -12.19 -3.65 9.97
CA PHE A 103 -13.33 -4.11 10.76
C PHE A 103 -13.63 -3.06 11.82
N CYS A 104 -14.87 -2.58 11.84
CA CYS A 104 -15.27 -1.51 12.74
C CYS A 104 -16.30 -1.96 13.76
N GLU A 105 -16.09 -1.53 14.99
CA GLU A 105 -17.05 -1.66 16.07
C GLU A 105 -17.95 -0.42 16.08
N ALA A 106 -19.26 -0.64 16.00
CA ALA A 106 -20.28 0.39 16.01
C ALA A 106 -20.68 0.69 17.46
N ARG A 107 -20.27 1.84 18.01
CA ARG A 107 -20.79 2.30 19.30
C ARG A 107 -22.15 2.93 19.12
N ARG A 108 -23.16 2.34 19.75
CA ARG A 108 -24.54 2.84 19.74
C ARG A 108 -24.91 3.38 21.11
N TYR A 109 -25.54 4.54 21.12
CA TYR A 109 -26.20 5.10 22.29
C TYR A 109 -27.67 5.26 21.97
N HIS A 110 -28.55 4.67 22.78
CA HIS A 110 -30.00 4.76 22.59
C HIS A 110 -30.45 4.44 21.15
N HIS A 111 -29.88 3.37 20.56
CA HIS A 111 -30.11 2.88 19.19
C HIS A 111 -29.51 3.72 18.05
N GLN A 112 -28.98 4.91 18.31
CA GLN A 112 -28.28 5.72 17.32
C GLN A 112 -26.79 5.35 17.25
N LEU A 113 -26.25 5.26 16.03
CA LEU A 113 -24.81 5.07 15.81
C LEU A 113 -24.07 6.36 16.16
N VAL A 114 -23.30 6.33 17.24
CA VAL A 114 -22.55 7.50 17.72
C VAL A 114 -21.15 7.54 17.11
N LYS A 115 -20.46 6.39 17.02
CA LYS A 115 -19.10 6.32 16.48
C LYS A 115 -18.87 4.95 15.83
N LYS A 116 -18.23 4.93 14.66
CA LYS A 116 -17.72 3.71 14.01
C LYS A 116 -16.21 3.69 14.19
N ILE A 117 -15.71 2.78 15.03
CA ILE A 117 -14.29 2.75 15.41
C ILE A 117 -13.64 1.53 14.76
N PRO A 118 -12.61 1.71 13.92
CA PRO A 118 -11.89 0.57 13.37
C PRO A 118 -11.07 -0.09 14.48
N VAL A 119 -11.28 -1.40 14.68
CA VAL A 119 -10.66 -2.19 15.76
C VAL A 119 -9.59 -3.11 15.21
N GLN A 120 -9.84 -3.69 14.05
CA GLN A 120 -8.91 -4.56 13.34
C GLN A 120 -8.86 -4.16 11.88
N LYS A 121 -7.76 -4.49 11.22
CA LYS A 121 -7.56 -4.22 9.79
C LYS A 121 -6.80 -5.37 9.15
N LEU A 122 -7.34 -5.88 8.06
CA LEU A 122 -6.72 -6.91 7.24
C LEU A 122 -6.08 -6.26 6.02
N VAL A 123 -4.78 -6.48 5.81
CA VAL A 123 -4.04 -5.97 4.66
C VAL A 123 -3.39 -7.14 3.92
N VAL A 124 -3.58 -7.21 2.61
CA VAL A 124 -2.95 -8.22 1.76
C VAL A 124 -1.98 -7.54 0.80
N HIS A 125 -0.73 -7.98 0.85
CA HIS A 125 0.32 -7.59 -0.08
C HIS A 125 0.49 -8.64 -1.17
N PHE A 126 0.59 -8.19 -2.41
CA PHE A 126 1.06 -8.99 -3.54
C PHE A 126 2.55 -8.75 -3.76
N GLN A 127 3.34 -9.81 -3.67
CA GLN A 127 4.80 -9.78 -3.76
C GLN A 127 5.34 -10.26 -5.12
N GLY A 128 4.46 -10.57 -6.08
CA GLY A 128 4.81 -11.13 -7.39
C GLY A 128 4.77 -12.65 -7.41
N ASN A 129 4.80 -13.26 -8.60
CA ASN A 129 4.81 -14.72 -8.81
C ASN A 129 3.73 -15.48 -8.01
N ASN A 130 2.50 -14.96 -8.02
CA ASN A 130 1.38 -15.51 -7.25
C ASN A 130 1.60 -15.54 -5.72
N ALA A 131 2.58 -14.83 -5.19
CA ALA A 131 2.86 -14.79 -3.76
C ALA A 131 2.15 -13.62 -3.08
N PHE A 132 1.35 -13.95 -2.07
CA PHE A 132 0.61 -13.03 -1.23
C PHE A 132 1.12 -13.11 0.21
N ARG A 133 1.01 -12.00 0.92
CA ARG A 133 1.30 -11.94 2.35
C ARG A 133 0.20 -11.20 3.07
N VAL A 134 -0.35 -11.84 4.09
CA VAL A 134 -1.42 -11.27 4.89
C VAL A 134 -0.84 -10.63 6.15
N VAL A 135 -1.30 -9.42 6.44
CA VAL A 135 -0.98 -8.68 7.66
C VAL A 135 -2.28 -8.36 8.38
N VAL A 136 -2.42 -8.88 9.60
CA VAL A 136 -3.54 -8.57 10.49
C VAL A 136 -3.08 -7.50 11.45
N GLN A 137 -3.72 -6.34 11.41
CA GLN A 137 -3.44 -5.23 12.30
C GLN A 137 -4.55 -5.10 13.34
N SER A 138 -4.16 -4.87 14.59
CA SER A 138 -5.06 -4.63 15.71
C SER A 138 -4.75 -3.26 16.29
N ARG A 139 -5.80 -2.49 16.59
CA ARG A 139 -5.63 -1.17 17.18
C ARG A 139 -5.24 -1.29 18.65
N ILE A 140 -4.28 -0.49 19.10
CA ILE A 140 -3.94 -0.40 20.52
C ILE A 140 -5.13 0.19 21.27
N LYS A 141 -5.57 -0.48 22.34
CA LYS A 141 -6.58 0.00 23.29
C LYS A 141 -5.91 0.13 24.66
N GLY A 142 -6.16 1.22 25.36
CA GLY A 142 -5.76 1.41 26.75
C GLY A 142 -6.97 1.32 27.66
N THR A 143 -6.75 0.95 28.93
CA THR A 143 -7.77 1.09 29.98
C THR A 143 -7.19 2.04 31.02
N GLU A 144 -7.87 3.16 31.26
CA GLU A 144 -7.53 4.07 32.34
C GLU A 144 -7.79 3.40 33.70
N GLN A 145 -7.18 3.96 34.76
CA GLN A 145 -7.36 3.46 36.13
C GLN A 145 -8.81 3.50 36.61
N ASN A 146 -9.66 4.34 35.99
CA ASN A 146 -11.09 4.47 36.24
C ASN A 146 -11.95 3.41 35.52
N GLY A 147 -11.34 2.49 34.75
CA GLY A 147 -12.03 1.47 33.95
C GLY A 147 -12.53 1.98 32.58
N ASN A 148 -12.34 3.25 32.25
CA ASN A 148 -12.66 3.77 30.92
C ASN A 148 -11.63 3.30 29.90
N ARG A 149 -12.13 2.73 28.79
CA ARG A 149 -11.30 2.38 27.65
C ARG A 149 -10.99 3.62 26.84
N PHE A 150 -9.71 3.96 26.70
CA PHE A 150 -9.26 5.05 25.85
C PHE A 150 -8.59 4.54 24.59
N GLU A 151 -8.70 5.33 23.53
CA GLU A 151 -8.10 5.06 22.23
C GLU A 151 -6.81 5.87 22.12
N PHE A 152 -5.72 5.23 21.69
CA PHE A 152 -4.49 5.96 21.39
C PHE A 152 -4.68 6.73 20.09
N GLU A 153 -4.93 8.03 20.21
CA GLU A 153 -4.91 8.97 19.09
C GLU A 153 -3.48 9.48 18.89
N ASN A 154 -2.96 9.30 17.68
CA ASN A 154 -1.63 9.75 17.31
C ASN A 154 -1.72 10.47 15.97
N CYS A 155 -0.83 11.45 15.74
CA CYS A 155 -0.80 12.21 14.48
C CYS A 155 -0.46 11.32 13.28
N ASP A 156 0.23 10.20 13.52
CA ASP A 156 0.43 9.14 12.55
C ASP A 156 -0.50 7.96 12.86
N GLU A 157 -1.54 7.80 12.05
CA GLU A 157 -2.52 6.72 12.20
C GLU A 157 -1.86 5.34 12.16
N SER A 158 -0.75 5.17 11.44
CA SER A 158 -0.04 3.89 11.32
C SER A 158 0.62 3.43 12.62
N ALA A 159 0.95 4.37 13.51
CA ALA A 159 1.53 4.06 14.82
C ALA A 159 0.50 3.49 15.81
N SER A 160 -0.79 3.69 15.57
CA SER A 160 -1.87 3.18 16.43
C SER A 160 -2.19 1.68 16.23
N TRP A 161 -1.48 1.00 15.33
CA TRP A 161 -1.74 -0.39 14.95
C TRP A 161 -0.53 -1.29 15.19
N TYR A 162 -0.68 -2.30 16.03
CA TYR A 162 0.28 -3.42 16.06
C TYR A 162 -0.17 -4.51 15.09
N SER A 163 0.77 -5.29 14.56
CA SER A 163 0.55 -6.15 13.40
C SER A 163 1.06 -7.56 13.64
N VAL A 164 0.36 -8.55 13.12
CA VAL A 164 0.82 -9.92 12.96
C VAL A 164 1.01 -10.17 11.47
N VAL A 165 2.25 -10.48 11.08
CA VAL A 165 2.61 -10.76 9.68
C VAL A 165 2.62 -12.26 9.49
N HIS A 166 1.76 -12.76 8.62
CA HIS A 166 1.68 -14.18 8.29
C HIS A 166 2.70 -14.56 7.22
N GLU A 167 2.90 -15.87 7.03
CA GLU A 167 3.77 -16.41 5.98
C GLU A 167 3.22 -16.12 4.57
N GLN A 168 4.07 -16.38 3.57
CA GLN A 168 3.65 -16.25 2.17
C GLN A 168 2.71 -17.38 1.79
N THR A 169 1.73 -17.03 0.96
CA THR A 169 0.71 -17.95 0.48
C THR A 169 0.36 -17.62 -0.97
N ASP A 170 -0.21 -18.57 -1.70
CA ASP A 170 -0.75 -18.34 -3.04
C ASP A 170 -2.22 -17.86 -2.97
N VAL A 171 -2.89 -17.75 -4.12
CA VAL A 171 -4.31 -17.35 -4.15
C VAL A 171 -5.18 -18.36 -3.40
N ALA A 172 -4.96 -19.66 -3.58
CA ALA A 172 -5.76 -20.70 -2.94
C ALA A 172 -5.59 -20.64 -1.42
N GLY A 173 -4.36 -20.61 -0.93
CA GLY A 173 -4.07 -20.50 0.49
C GLY A 173 -4.47 -19.14 1.09
N LEU A 174 -4.50 -18.06 0.30
CA LEU A 174 -5.09 -16.80 0.73
C LEU A 174 -6.60 -16.96 0.97
N LEU A 175 -7.33 -17.61 0.08
CA LEU A 175 -8.78 -17.84 0.24
C LEU A 175 -9.07 -18.75 1.45
N GLU A 176 -8.28 -19.81 1.63
CA GLU A 176 -8.36 -20.69 2.81
C GLU A 176 -8.11 -19.90 4.10
N PHE A 177 -7.08 -19.06 4.13
CA PHE A 177 -6.81 -18.18 5.27
C PHE A 177 -8.00 -17.28 5.59
N ILE A 178 -8.64 -16.69 4.58
CA ILE A 178 -9.81 -15.82 4.79
C ILE A 178 -11.00 -16.62 5.35
N ASP A 179 -11.23 -17.82 4.83
CA ASP A 179 -12.32 -18.68 5.30
C ASP A 179 -12.10 -19.17 6.73
N GLU A 180 -10.85 -19.44 7.13
CA GLU A 180 -10.49 -19.75 8.52
C GLU A 180 -10.61 -18.51 9.42
N TYR A 181 -10.12 -17.35 8.96
CA TYR A 181 -10.15 -16.09 9.69
C TYR A 181 -11.60 -15.67 10.03
N ARG A 182 -12.51 -15.85 9.07
CA ARG A 182 -13.97 -15.71 9.24
C ARG A 182 -14.50 -16.54 10.41
N LYS A 183 -14.11 -17.81 10.51
CA LYS A 183 -14.64 -18.75 11.52
C LYS A 183 -14.08 -18.50 12.91
N THR A 184 -12.81 -18.11 12.98
CA THR A 184 -12.07 -18.00 14.24
C THR A 184 -12.14 -16.62 14.86
N ARG A 185 -11.84 -15.56 14.09
CA ARG A 185 -11.59 -14.20 14.61
C ARG A 185 -12.74 -13.22 14.44
N LEU A 186 -13.65 -13.47 13.51
CA LEU A 186 -14.78 -12.55 13.23
C LEU A 186 -16.08 -12.92 13.94
N LYS A 187 -16.05 -13.78 14.98
CA LYS A 187 -17.25 -14.22 15.71
C LYS A 187 -18.15 -13.06 16.17
N ASP A 188 -17.54 -11.96 16.60
CA ASP A 188 -18.25 -10.76 17.08
C ASP A 188 -18.68 -9.80 15.96
N HIS A 189 -18.19 -10.01 14.73
CA HIS A 189 -18.42 -9.17 13.55
C HIS A 189 -19.21 -9.93 12.47
N VAL A 190 -20.44 -10.31 12.79
CA VAL A 190 -21.30 -11.16 11.94
C VAL A 190 -21.44 -10.61 10.52
N VAL A 191 -21.61 -9.30 10.35
CA VAL A 191 -21.74 -8.67 9.03
C VAL A 191 -20.45 -8.83 8.20
N ASP A 192 -19.30 -8.62 8.82
CA ASP A 192 -18.02 -8.71 8.14
C ASP A 192 -17.65 -10.16 7.79
N GLN A 193 -18.16 -11.16 8.53
CA GLN A 193 -18.00 -12.58 8.16
C GLN A 193 -18.58 -12.91 6.79
N PHE A 194 -19.72 -12.30 6.42
CA PHE A 194 -20.38 -12.54 5.14
C PHE A 194 -19.77 -11.70 4.01
N ILE A 195 -19.32 -10.49 4.32
CA ILE A 195 -18.86 -9.52 3.31
C ILE A 195 -17.40 -9.77 2.92
N LEU A 196 -16.54 -10.19 3.87
CA LEU A 196 -15.11 -10.34 3.63
C LEU A 196 -14.78 -11.30 2.46
N PRO A 197 -15.39 -12.50 2.34
CA PRO A 197 -15.14 -13.41 1.23
C PRO A 197 -15.50 -12.83 -0.14
N PHE A 198 -16.54 -11.97 -0.20
CA PHE A 198 -16.93 -11.28 -1.43
C PHE A 198 -15.93 -10.16 -1.76
N LEU A 199 -15.56 -9.33 -0.78
CA LEU A 199 -14.66 -8.21 -1.00
C LEU A 199 -13.27 -8.66 -1.47
N ILE A 200 -12.72 -9.74 -0.89
CA ILE A 200 -11.41 -10.23 -1.32
C ILE A 200 -11.46 -10.75 -2.75
N ARG A 201 -12.47 -11.54 -3.12
CA ARG A 201 -12.64 -12.08 -4.48
C ARG A 201 -12.85 -10.96 -5.50
N LYS A 202 -13.65 -9.95 -5.16
CA LYS A 202 -13.83 -8.75 -5.98
C LYS A 202 -12.51 -8.03 -6.25
N GLU A 203 -11.70 -7.78 -5.22
CA GLU A 203 -10.42 -7.07 -5.39
C GLU A 203 -9.38 -7.92 -6.13
N LEU A 204 -9.37 -9.25 -5.92
CA LEU A 204 -8.53 -10.16 -6.68
C LEU A 204 -8.86 -10.13 -8.18
N LEU A 205 -10.15 -10.22 -8.53
CA LEU A 205 -10.63 -10.09 -9.92
C LEU A 205 -10.28 -8.72 -10.53
N ASN A 206 -10.50 -7.62 -9.78
CA ASN A 206 -10.14 -6.26 -10.25
C ASN A 206 -8.63 -6.11 -10.51
N HIS A 207 -7.81 -6.95 -9.88
CA HIS A 207 -6.37 -7.00 -10.10
C HIS A 207 -5.94 -8.05 -11.14
N GLY A 208 -6.88 -8.75 -11.76
CA GLY A 208 -6.65 -9.71 -12.84
C GLY A 208 -6.12 -11.06 -12.37
N PHE A 209 -6.36 -11.43 -11.10
CA PHE A 209 -6.07 -12.76 -10.61
C PHE A 209 -7.20 -13.72 -10.94
N ASP A 210 -6.84 -14.95 -11.28
CA ASP A 210 -7.79 -16.05 -11.44
C ASP A 210 -8.26 -16.54 -10.07
N VAL A 211 -9.57 -16.75 -9.93
CA VAL A 211 -10.20 -17.06 -8.64
C VAL A 211 -11.25 -18.15 -8.86
N ASP A 212 -11.00 -19.32 -8.26
CA ASP A 212 -11.91 -20.46 -8.36
C ASP A 212 -13.30 -20.19 -7.78
N GLY A 213 -14.31 -20.84 -8.37
CA GLY A 213 -15.69 -20.83 -7.88
C GLY A 213 -16.51 -19.61 -8.29
N ILE A 214 -16.11 -18.92 -9.36
CA ILE A 214 -16.84 -17.77 -9.92
C ILE A 214 -17.50 -18.19 -11.24
N GLU A 215 -18.81 -18.03 -11.32
CA GLU A 215 -19.54 -18.21 -12.59
C GLU A 215 -19.40 -16.96 -13.45
N GLU A 216 -18.83 -17.11 -14.64
CA GLU A 216 -18.62 -16.02 -15.58
C GLU A 216 -19.80 -15.86 -16.54
N TYR A 217 -20.27 -14.62 -16.67
CA TYR A 217 -21.32 -14.24 -17.64
C TYR A 217 -20.70 -13.23 -18.62
N PRO A 218 -20.13 -13.69 -19.75
CA PRO A 218 -19.43 -12.81 -20.69
C PRO A 218 -20.40 -11.84 -21.37
N ALA A 219 -19.92 -10.63 -21.62
CA ALA A 219 -20.68 -9.64 -22.38
C ALA A 219 -20.73 -10.02 -23.87
N ALA A 220 -21.90 -9.86 -24.49
CA ALA A 220 -22.16 -10.23 -25.88
C ALA A 220 -21.96 -9.07 -26.89
N TRP A 221 -21.22 -8.02 -26.51
CA TRP A 221 -21.01 -6.82 -27.33
C TRP A 221 -19.55 -6.63 -27.73
#